data_AF-A0A538L6C4-F1
#
_entry.id   AF-A0A538L6C4-F1
#
_cell.length_a   1.000
_cell.length_b   1.000
_cell.length_c   1.000
_cell.angle_alpha   90.00
_cell.angle_beta   90.00
_cell.angle_gamma   90.00
#
_symmetry.space_group_name_H-M   'P 1'
#
loop_
_entity.id
_entity.type
_entity.pdbx_description
1 polymer ?
#
loop_
_entity_poly.entity_id
_entity_poly.type
_entity_poly.pdbx_seq_one_letter_code
_entity_poly.pdbx_strand_id
1 'polypeptide(L)'
;MTGADNQQERLDGYIAGFVDGEGSFSVVVNRNPTCKTGYQLVPEFHVSQNGDRAQVLRLIQSRFGGCGYIKPNGRKDRALVFVVRRREDLLNRVIPFFERQPLLSSKKKDFDKFARIVRAMALGRHRTASGFKELLAEALSMNGNGRFRKVRWSELIGSPPESSETVRRTSA
;
A
#
# COMPACT_ATOMS: atom_id res chain seq x y z
N MET A 1 21.35 -24.47 13.22
CA MET A 1 20.16 -23.65 13.53
C MET A 1 20.01 -23.62 15.04
N THR A 2 20.13 -22.45 15.66
CA THR A 2 19.96 -22.30 17.11
C THR A 2 18.46 -22.29 17.46
N GLY A 3 18.11 -22.55 18.73
CA GLY A 3 16.71 -22.54 19.17
C GLY A 3 15.98 -21.20 18.93
N ALA A 4 16.73 -20.08 18.86
CA ALA A 4 16.20 -18.76 18.57
C ALA A 4 15.84 -18.58 17.08
N ASP A 5 16.67 -19.10 16.17
CA ASP A 5 16.42 -19.05 14.72
C ASP A 5 15.09 -19.73 14.37
N ASN A 6 14.85 -20.89 14.98
CA ASN A 6 13.63 -21.67 14.78
C ASN A 6 12.36 -20.96 15.31
N GLN A 7 12.47 -20.18 16.39
CA GLN A 7 11.33 -19.41 16.91
C GLN A 7 11.00 -18.21 16.01
N GLN A 8 12.03 -17.54 15.49
CA GLN A 8 11.85 -16.42 14.58
C GLN A 8 11.24 -16.86 13.25
N GLU A 9 11.66 -17.99 12.69
CA GLU A 9 11.05 -18.57 11.49
C GLU A 9 9.58 -18.91 11.67
N ARG A 10 9.19 -19.47 12.84
CA ARG A 10 7.79 -19.75 13.16
C ARG A 10 6.94 -18.49 13.24
N LEU A 11 7.46 -17.43 13.87
CA LEU A 11 6.79 -16.14 13.92
C LEU A 11 6.64 -15.51 12.52
N ASP A 12 7.69 -15.60 11.72
CA ASP A 12 7.72 -15.07 10.36
C ASP A 12 6.69 -15.77 9.47
N GLY A 13 6.63 -17.11 9.52
CA GLY A 13 5.62 -17.90 8.82
C GLY A 13 4.20 -17.58 9.30
N TYR A 14 4.00 -17.39 10.61
CA TYR A 14 2.71 -16.97 11.16
C TYR A 14 2.28 -15.59 10.62
N ILE A 15 3.18 -14.61 10.61
CA ILE A 15 2.90 -13.27 10.07
C ILE A 15 2.60 -13.34 8.58
N ALA A 16 3.35 -14.12 7.81
CA ALA A 16 3.11 -14.31 6.39
C ALA A 16 1.71 -14.89 6.14
N GLY A 17 1.35 -15.97 6.83
CA GLY A 17 0.02 -16.57 6.74
C GLY A 17 -1.10 -15.62 7.18
N PHE A 18 -0.90 -14.86 8.26
CA PHE A 18 -1.86 -13.88 8.75
C PHE A 18 -2.11 -12.77 7.73
N VAL A 19 -1.04 -12.24 7.12
CA VAL A 19 -1.13 -11.22 6.05
C VAL A 19 -1.73 -11.80 4.77
N ASP A 20 -1.50 -13.08 4.50
CA ASP A 20 -2.11 -13.76 3.37
C ASP A 20 -3.65 -13.87 3.51
N GLY A 21 -4.16 -13.90 4.74
CA GLY A 21 -5.59 -13.72 5.03
C GLY A 21 -6.02 -12.25 5.06
N GLU A 22 -5.55 -11.50 6.07
CA GLU A 22 -6.09 -10.19 6.48
C GLU A 22 -5.34 -8.97 5.91
N GLY A 23 -4.19 -9.20 5.27
CA GLY A 23 -3.36 -8.14 4.72
C GLY A 23 -3.79 -7.66 3.33
N SER A 24 -3.36 -6.45 2.97
CA SER A 24 -3.59 -5.89 1.65
C SER A 24 -2.39 -5.07 1.17
N PHE A 25 -1.99 -5.29 -0.09
CA PHE A 25 -1.03 -4.46 -0.81
C PHE A 25 -1.78 -3.65 -1.85
N SER A 26 -1.62 -2.33 -1.83
CA SER A 26 -2.38 -1.44 -2.70
C SER A 26 -1.55 -0.26 -3.15
N VAL A 27 -1.86 0.27 -4.33
CA VAL A 27 -1.34 1.55 -4.79
C VAL A 27 -2.55 2.44 -5.05
N VAL A 28 -2.72 3.41 -4.16
CA VAL A 28 -3.76 4.44 -4.24
C VAL A 28 -3.27 5.54 -5.15
N VAL A 29 -4.20 6.25 -5.77
CA VAL A 29 -3.88 7.41 -6.61
C VAL A 29 -4.62 8.62 -6.06
N ASN A 30 -3.85 9.65 -5.72
CA ASN A 30 -4.38 10.88 -5.16
C ASN A 30 -4.18 12.02 -6.16
N ARG A 31 -5.11 12.98 -6.17
CA ARG A 31 -4.85 14.29 -6.78
C ARG A 31 -3.72 14.96 -6.00
N ASN A 32 -2.70 15.41 -6.73
CA ASN A 32 -1.62 16.20 -6.19
C ASN A 32 -1.22 17.26 -7.22
N PRO A 33 -1.71 18.51 -7.08
CA PRO A 33 -1.41 19.60 -8.00
C PRO A 33 0.08 19.94 -8.10
N THR A 34 0.90 19.56 -7.12
CA THR A 34 2.34 19.80 -7.15
C THR A 34 3.09 18.79 -8.03
N CYS A 35 2.44 17.70 -8.44
CA CYS A 35 3.00 16.75 -9.40
C CYS A 35 2.76 17.24 -10.83
N LYS A 36 3.73 17.03 -11.73
CA LYS A 36 3.61 17.40 -13.15
C LYS A 36 2.39 16.78 -13.85
N THR A 37 1.97 15.61 -13.38
CA THR A 37 0.80 14.89 -13.90
C THR A 37 -0.50 15.30 -13.21
N GLY A 38 -0.46 16.14 -12.16
CA GLY A 38 -1.60 16.43 -11.29
C GLY A 38 -1.99 15.28 -10.34
N TYR A 39 -1.28 14.15 -10.40
CA TYR A 39 -1.58 12.94 -9.64
C TYR A 39 -0.34 12.32 -9.01
N GLN A 40 -0.55 11.63 -7.89
CA GLN A 40 0.49 10.92 -7.15
C GLN A 40 0.06 9.47 -6.90
N LEU A 41 0.96 8.53 -7.20
CA LEU A 41 0.84 7.15 -6.75
C LEU A 41 1.30 7.05 -5.30
N VAL A 42 0.50 6.39 -4.46
CA VAL A 42 0.74 6.20 -3.03
C VAL A 42 0.64 4.70 -2.73
N PRO A 43 1.78 3.98 -2.68
CA PRO A 43 1.81 2.59 -2.24
C PRO A 43 1.53 2.49 -0.74
N GLU A 44 0.63 1.58 -0.36
CA GLU A 44 0.23 1.34 1.02
C GLU A 44 0.12 -0.16 1.28
N PHE A 45 0.73 -0.60 2.38
CA PHE A 45 0.54 -1.92 2.97
C PHE A 45 -0.35 -1.80 4.21
N HIS A 46 -1.36 -2.66 4.30
CA HIS A 46 -2.34 -2.68 5.38
C HIS A 46 -2.51 -4.07 5.98
N VAL A 47 -2.79 -4.12 7.28
CA VAL A 47 -3.31 -5.32 7.95
C VAL A 47 -4.42 -4.90 8.90
N SER A 48 -5.61 -5.45 8.72
CA SER A 48 -6.76 -5.14 9.57
C SER A 48 -7.00 -6.24 10.60
N GLN A 49 -7.52 -5.88 11.77
CA GLN A 49 -7.97 -6.83 12.77
C GLN A 49 -9.01 -6.18 13.68
N ASN A 50 -9.94 -6.97 14.21
CA ASN A 50 -10.84 -6.53 15.26
C ASN A 50 -10.05 -5.97 16.47
N GLY A 51 -10.49 -4.83 17.01
CA GLY A 51 -9.79 -4.11 18.09
C GLY A 51 -9.57 -4.94 19.36
N ASP A 52 -10.47 -5.85 19.69
CA ASP A 52 -10.36 -6.72 20.87
C ASP A 52 -9.20 -7.73 20.73
N ARG A 53 -8.72 -7.95 19.49
CA ARG A 53 -7.65 -8.89 19.12
C ARG A 53 -6.46 -8.23 18.39
N ALA A 54 -6.29 -6.92 18.57
CA ALA A 54 -5.29 -6.15 17.82
C ALA A 54 -3.84 -6.35 18.29
N GLN A 55 -3.57 -7.25 19.25
CA GLN A 55 -2.20 -7.56 19.70
C GLN A 55 -1.32 -8.02 18.52
N VAL A 56 -1.90 -8.74 17.55
CA VAL A 56 -1.21 -9.17 16.33
C VAL A 56 -0.74 -8.00 15.46
N LEU A 57 -1.48 -6.89 15.43
CA LEU A 57 -1.06 -5.70 14.68
C LEU A 57 0.20 -5.08 15.29
N ARG A 58 0.29 -5.02 16.62
CA ARG A 58 1.50 -4.57 17.33
C ARG A 58 2.66 -5.55 17.15
N LEU A 59 2.40 -6.85 17.14
CA LEU A 59 3.40 -7.87 16.86
C LEU A 59 4.02 -7.68 15.46
N ILE A 60 3.17 -7.48 14.44
CA ILE A 60 3.61 -7.21 13.06
C ILE A 60 4.41 -5.90 12.99
N GLN A 61 3.93 -4.83 13.64
CA GLN A 61 4.62 -3.54 13.69
C GLN A 61 6.02 -3.69 14.31
N SER A 62 6.14 -4.35 15.46
CA SER A 62 7.42 -4.63 16.11
C SER A 62 8.33 -5.47 15.21
N ARG A 63 7.78 -6.48 14.52
CA ARG A 63 8.54 -7.32 13.58
C ARG A 63 9.14 -6.54 12.42
N PHE A 64 8.47 -5.47 11.99
CA PHE A 64 8.97 -4.53 10.97
C PHE A 64 9.82 -3.38 11.53
N GLY A 65 10.31 -3.51 12.76
CA GLY A 65 11.20 -2.53 13.38
C GLY A 65 10.46 -1.27 13.85
N GLY A 66 9.18 -1.41 14.22
CA GLY A 66 8.37 -0.31 14.74
C GLY A 66 7.81 0.64 13.66
N CYS A 67 8.03 0.36 12.38
CA CYS A 67 7.61 1.25 11.30
C CYS A 67 6.10 1.26 11.10
N GLY A 68 5.60 2.27 10.38
CA GLY A 68 4.16 2.43 10.18
C GLY A 68 3.40 2.86 11.44
N TYR A 69 2.08 2.78 11.39
CA TYR A 69 1.20 3.22 12.48
C TYR A 69 -0.10 2.40 12.51
N ILE A 70 -0.74 2.34 13.67
CA ILE A 70 -2.05 1.69 13.86
C ILE A 70 -3.10 2.78 14.05
N LYS A 71 -4.23 2.68 13.34
CA LYS A 71 -5.35 3.60 13.46
C LYS A 71 -6.69 2.85 13.45
N PRO A 72 -7.80 3.46 13.90
CA PRO A 72 -9.14 2.94 13.64
C PRO A 72 -9.41 2.80 12.14
N ASN A 73 -10.06 1.72 11.74
CA ASN A 73 -10.42 1.48 10.34
C ASN A 73 -11.56 2.41 9.88
N GLY A 74 -12.47 2.75 10.78
CA GLY A 74 -13.57 3.69 10.55
C GLY A 74 -14.12 4.27 11.85
N ARG A 75 -14.90 5.36 11.77
CA ARG A 75 -15.42 6.06 12.97
C ARG A 75 -16.33 5.22 13.86
N LYS A 76 -17.03 4.24 13.29
CA LYS A 76 -17.95 3.32 13.99
C LYS A 76 -17.47 1.87 13.98
N ASP A 77 -16.29 1.62 13.42
CA ASP A 77 -15.73 0.28 13.28
C ASP A 77 -14.84 -0.03 14.50
N ARG A 78 -15.03 -1.20 15.11
CA ARG A 78 -14.15 -1.67 16.19
C ARG A 78 -12.81 -2.19 15.65
N ALA A 79 -12.69 -2.39 14.35
CA ALA A 79 -11.44 -2.83 13.74
C ALA A 79 -10.37 -1.74 13.76
N LEU A 80 -9.14 -2.16 14.00
CA LEU A 80 -7.93 -1.39 13.84
C LEU A 80 -7.22 -1.85 12.56
N VAL A 81 -6.44 -0.93 11.98
CA VAL A 81 -5.62 -1.21 10.81
C VAL A 81 -4.19 -0.74 11.06
N PHE A 82 -3.24 -1.64 10.88
CA PHE A 82 -1.83 -1.33 10.78
C PHE A 82 -1.52 -0.88 9.35
N VAL A 83 -0.76 0.22 9.22
CA VAL A 83 -0.51 0.90 7.95
C VAL A 83 0.97 1.23 7.80
N VAL A 84 1.56 0.84 6.65
CA VAL A 84 2.90 1.28 6.23
C VAL A 84 2.79 2.01 4.90
N ARG A 85 3.19 3.29 4.87
CA ARG A 85 3.14 4.17 3.68
C ARG A 85 4.49 4.79 3.31
N ARG A 86 5.40 4.93 4.27
CA ARG A 86 6.72 5.52 4.01
C ARG A 86 7.48 4.59 3.06
N ARG A 87 7.94 5.13 1.92
CA ARG A 87 8.59 4.36 0.87
C ARG A 87 9.83 3.59 1.37
N GLU A 88 10.61 4.22 2.24
CA GLU A 88 11.79 3.60 2.84
C GLU A 88 11.43 2.39 3.70
N ASP A 89 10.36 2.47 4.51
CA ASP A 89 9.90 1.35 5.32
C ASP A 89 9.38 0.20 4.44
N LEU A 90 8.68 0.53 3.35
CA LEU A 90 8.25 -0.46 2.38
C LEU A 90 9.44 -1.18 1.72
N LEU A 91 10.46 -0.43 1.29
CA LEU A 91 11.65 -0.97 0.62
C LEU A 91 12.55 -1.78 1.55
N ASN A 92 12.72 -1.33 2.79
CA ASN A 92 13.73 -1.87 3.70
C ASN A 92 13.16 -2.90 4.68
N ARG A 93 11.84 -2.91 4.92
CA ARG A 93 11.20 -3.79 5.91
C ARG A 93 10.17 -4.71 5.28
N VAL A 94 9.14 -4.15 4.66
CA VAL A 94 7.96 -4.91 4.21
C VAL A 94 8.30 -5.79 3.01
N ILE A 95 8.86 -5.22 1.94
CA ILE A 95 9.18 -5.97 0.71
C ILE A 95 10.18 -7.09 0.99
N PRO A 96 11.33 -6.86 1.65
CA PRO A 96 12.29 -7.93 1.91
C PRO A 96 11.73 -9.04 2.80
N PHE A 97 10.76 -8.74 3.68
CA PHE A 97 10.11 -9.76 4.49
C PHE A 97 9.32 -10.74 3.63
N PHE A 98 8.43 -10.24 2.77
CA PHE A 98 7.58 -11.10 1.93
C PHE A 98 8.30 -11.73 0.74
N GLU A 99 9.51 -11.26 0.40
CA GLU A 99 10.40 -11.96 -0.51
C GLU A 99 11.04 -13.20 0.14
N ARG A 100 11.38 -13.13 1.43
CA ARG A 100 11.89 -14.28 2.20
C ARG A 100 10.78 -15.20 2.70
N GLN A 101 9.58 -14.65 2.92
CA GLN A 101 8.39 -15.36 3.40
C GLN A 101 7.25 -15.16 2.41
N PRO A 102 7.26 -15.91 1.29
CA PRO A 102 6.30 -15.72 0.22
C PRO A 102 4.87 -15.97 0.68
N LEU A 103 3.95 -15.12 0.23
CA LEU A 103 2.51 -15.35 0.34
C LEU A 103 2.11 -16.53 -0.53
N LEU A 104 1.14 -17.34 -0.09
CA LEU A 104 0.72 -18.58 -0.75
C LEU A 104 -0.53 -18.37 -1.61
N SER A 105 -1.37 -17.39 -1.29
CA SER A 105 -2.58 -17.09 -2.04
C SER A 105 -2.32 -16.25 -3.30
N SER A 106 -3.40 -15.93 -4.02
CA SER A 106 -3.38 -15.00 -5.16
C SER A 106 -2.81 -13.62 -4.81
N LYS A 107 -2.79 -13.24 -3.52
CA LYS A 107 -2.18 -12.00 -3.01
C LYS A 107 -0.70 -11.88 -3.32
N LYS A 108 0.01 -13.00 -3.54
CA LYS A 108 1.41 -12.97 -4.01
C LYS A 108 1.56 -12.16 -5.30
N LYS A 109 0.62 -12.29 -6.25
CA LYS A 109 0.67 -11.55 -7.52
C LYS A 109 0.52 -10.03 -7.30
N ASP A 110 -0.31 -9.64 -6.35
CA ASP A 110 -0.49 -8.24 -5.96
C ASP A 110 0.74 -7.70 -5.24
N PHE A 111 1.34 -8.49 -4.34
CA PHE A 111 2.61 -8.18 -3.71
C PHE A 111 3.74 -7.98 -4.74
N ASP A 112 3.88 -8.88 -5.71
CA ASP A 112 4.94 -8.79 -6.72
C ASP A 112 4.82 -7.49 -7.55
N LYS A 113 3.59 -7.11 -7.95
CA LYS A 113 3.29 -5.83 -8.62
C LYS A 113 3.61 -4.65 -7.71
N PHE A 114 3.15 -4.71 -6.46
CA PHE A 114 3.39 -3.67 -5.46
C PHE A 114 4.89 -3.41 -5.27
N ALA A 115 5.69 -4.46 -5.09
CA ALA A 115 7.13 -4.37 -4.91
C ALA A 115 7.83 -3.75 -6.12
N ARG A 116 7.43 -4.14 -7.34
CA ARG A 116 7.94 -3.52 -8.58
C ARG A 116 7.62 -2.03 -8.66
N ILE A 117 6.38 -1.64 -8.38
CA ILE A 117 5.96 -0.24 -8.40
C ILE A 117 6.77 0.57 -7.38
N VAL A 118 6.91 0.09 -6.15
CA VAL A 118 7.64 0.80 -5.08
C VAL A 118 9.11 0.99 -5.47
N ARG A 119 9.76 -0.04 -6.05
CA ARG A 119 11.15 0.04 -6.54
C ARG A 119 11.29 1.00 -7.72
N ALA A 120 10.38 0.93 -8.70
CA ALA A 120 10.37 1.87 -9.82
C ALA A 120 10.16 3.32 -9.36
N MET A 121 9.34 3.53 -8.33
CA MET A 121 9.18 4.84 -7.70
C MET A 121 10.46 5.31 -6.99
N ALA A 122 11.20 4.40 -6.34
CA ALA A 122 12.49 4.70 -5.74
C ALA A 122 13.51 5.16 -6.78
N LEU A 123 13.49 4.57 -7.98
CA LEU A 123 14.29 4.98 -9.14
C LEU A 123 13.77 6.24 -9.85
N GLY A 124 12.70 6.87 -9.34
CA GLY A 124 12.16 8.10 -9.91
C GLY A 124 11.36 7.93 -11.21
N ARG A 125 11.03 6.71 -11.65
CA ARG A 125 10.33 6.47 -12.93
C ARG A 125 8.96 7.15 -13.03
N HIS A 126 8.26 7.28 -11.91
CA HIS A 126 6.99 8.01 -11.81
C HIS A 126 7.08 9.52 -12.09
N ARG A 127 8.29 10.09 -12.24
CA ARG A 127 8.49 11.53 -12.51
C ARG A 127 8.30 11.89 -13.99
N THR A 128 8.30 10.91 -14.89
CA THR A 128 7.99 11.10 -16.31
C THR A 128 6.54 10.73 -16.59
N ALA A 129 5.93 11.34 -17.61
CA ALA A 129 4.54 11.05 -17.97
C ALA A 129 4.36 9.59 -18.41
N SER A 130 5.28 9.06 -19.22
CA SER A 130 5.28 7.65 -19.66
C SER A 130 5.44 6.69 -18.49
N GLY A 131 6.45 6.92 -17.63
CA GLY A 131 6.70 6.07 -16.47
C GLY A 131 5.56 6.13 -15.45
N PHE A 132 4.94 7.29 -15.25
CA PHE A 132 3.73 7.40 -14.45
C PHE A 132 2.57 6.58 -15.04
N LYS A 133 2.33 6.68 -16.35
CA LYS A 133 1.26 5.95 -17.05
C LYS A 133 1.45 4.43 -16.96
N GLU A 134 2.68 3.95 -17.11
CA GLU A 134 3.03 2.54 -16.95
C GLU A 134 2.78 2.04 -15.53
N LEU A 135 3.30 2.76 -14.52
CA LEU A 135 3.12 2.40 -13.11
C LEU A 135 1.67 2.48 -12.67
N LEU A 136 0.92 3.44 -13.22
CA LEU A 136 -0.52 3.55 -13.02
C LEU A 136 -1.22 2.32 -13.60
N ALA A 137 -0.95 1.93 -14.85
CA ALA A 137 -1.57 0.74 -15.45
C ALA A 137 -1.27 -0.53 -14.63
N GLU A 138 -0.04 -0.69 -14.14
CA GLU A 138 0.32 -1.82 -13.28
C GLU A 138 -0.45 -1.78 -11.95
N ALA A 139 -0.49 -0.62 -11.28
CA ALA A 139 -1.30 -0.40 -10.09
C ALA A 139 -2.77 -0.75 -10.35
N LEU A 140 -3.29 -0.36 -11.52
CA LEU A 140 -4.69 -0.60 -11.89
C LEU A 140 -5.04 -2.08 -11.99
N SER A 141 -4.09 -2.90 -12.45
CA SER A 141 -4.22 -4.34 -12.57
C SER A 141 -4.16 -5.11 -11.24
N MET A 142 -3.92 -4.44 -10.11
CA MET A 142 -3.88 -5.07 -8.78
C MET A 142 -5.30 -5.30 -8.22
N ASN A 143 -5.42 -6.25 -7.29
CA ASN A 143 -6.60 -6.53 -6.47
C ASN A 143 -7.89 -6.78 -7.30
N GLY A 144 -7.81 -7.70 -8.26
CA GLY A 144 -8.92 -8.02 -9.17
C GLY A 144 -9.19 -6.92 -10.20
N ASN A 145 -8.12 -6.45 -10.87
CA ASN A 145 -8.18 -5.42 -11.92
C ASN A 145 -8.87 -4.11 -11.49
N GLY A 146 -8.72 -3.74 -10.21
CA GLY A 146 -9.30 -2.50 -9.72
C GLY A 146 -10.83 -2.50 -9.64
N ARG A 147 -11.48 -3.67 -9.58
CA ARG A 147 -12.95 -3.84 -9.49
C ARG A 147 -13.63 -2.96 -8.43
N PHE A 148 -12.91 -2.58 -7.38
CA PHE A 148 -13.43 -1.76 -6.27
C PHE A 148 -13.02 -0.29 -6.33
N ARG A 149 -12.38 0.17 -7.41
CA ARG A 149 -12.01 1.58 -7.54
C ARG A 149 -13.24 2.42 -7.89
N LYS A 150 -13.49 3.47 -7.11
CA LYS A 150 -14.63 4.39 -7.30
C LYS A 150 -14.50 5.30 -8.53
N VAL A 151 -13.28 5.57 -8.98
CA VAL A 151 -13.01 6.47 -10.11
C VAL A 151 -12.68 5.65 -11.36
N ARG A 152 -13.37 5.93 -12.48
CA ARG A 152 -13.07 5.35 -13.78
C ARG A 152 -11.88 6.09 -14.40
N TRP A 153 -10.75 5.40 -14.51
CA TRP A 153 -9.47 5.99 -14.92
C TRP A 153 -9.40 6.46 -16.38
N SER A 154 -10.39 6.12 -17.22
CA SER A 154 -10.61 6.75 -18.53
C SER A 154 -10.69 8.29 -18.41
N GLU A 155 -11.19 8.80 -17.30
CA GLU A 155 -11.32 10.24 -17.00
C GLU A 155 -9.98 10.89 -16.60
N LEU A 156 -8.94 10.11 -16.28
CA LEU A 156 -7.68 10.61 -15.72
C LEU A 156 -6.49 10.53 -16.69
N ILE A 157 -6.59 9.65 -17.70
CA ILE A 157 -5.60 9.52 -18.79
C ILE A 157 -5.90 10.54 -19.92
N GLY A 158 -7.11 11.10 -19.97
CA GLY A 158 -7.58 11.99 -21.05
C GLY A 158 -7.93 13.43 -20.65
N SER A 159 -7.99 13.77 -19.36
CA SER A 159 -8.36 15.12 -18.91
C SER A 159 -7.12 15.87 -18.40
N PRO A 160 -6.82 17.08 -18.90
CA PRO A 160 -5.85 17.95 -18.27
C PRO A 160 -6.31 18.25 -16.83
N PRO A 161 -5.38 18.48 -15.88
CA PRO A 161 -5.76 18.94 -14.56
C PRO A 161 -6.49 20.28 -14.71
N GLU A 162 -7.79 20.33 -14.42
CA GLU A 162 -8.52 21.60 -14.36
C GLU A 162 -7.83 22.53 -13.37
N SER A 163 -7.51 23.72 -13.86
CA SER A 163 -6.92 24.83 -13.12
C SER A 163 -7.73 25.14 -11.86
N SER A 164 -7.04 25.34 -10.74
CA SER A 164 -7.60 25.57 -9.40
C SER A 164 -8.28 26.94 -9.21
N GLU A 165 -8.76 27.57 -10.28
CA GLU A 165 -9.44 28.87 -10.26
C GLU A 165 -10.97 28.72 -10.16
N THR A 166 -11.51 28.01 -9.16
CA THR A 166 -12.95 28.15 -8.85
C THR A 166 -13.33 27.86 -7.39
N VAL A 167 -12.46 28.21 -6.44
CA VAL A 167 -12.87 28.29 -5.01
C VAL A 167 -12.51 29.67 -4.45
N ARG A 168 -13.00 30.72 -5.12
CA ARG A 168 -13.13 32.08 -4.58
C ARG A 168 -14.36 32.72 -5.21
N ARG A 169 -15.51 32.55 -4.55
CA ARG A 169 -16.88 33.08 -4.76
C ARG A 169 -17.80 31.89 -4.46
N THR A 170 -18.60 31.84 -3.40
CA THR A 170 -19.52 32.88 -2.90
C THR A 170 -19.88 32.55 -1.44
N SER A 171 -19.69 33.48 -0.52
CA SER A 171 -20.37 33.54 0.79
C SER A 171 -20.36 35.00 1.24
N ALA A 172 -21.36 35.74 0.78
CA ALA A 172 -21.82 37.00 1.36
C ALA A 172 -23.34 36.98 1.26
#